data_AF-A0A0S3SIW8-F1
#
_entry.id   AF-A0A0S3SIW8-F1
#
_cell.length_a   1.000
_cell.length_b   1.000
_cell.length_c   1.000
_cell.angle_alpha   90.00
_cell.angle_beta   90.00
_cell.angle_gamma   90.00
#
_symmetry.space_group_name_H-M   'P 1'
#
loop_
_entity.id
_entity.type
_entity.pdbx_description
1 polymer ?
#
loop_
_entity_poly.entity_id
_entity_poly.type
_entity_poly.pdbx_seq_one_letter_code
_entity_poly.pdbx_strand_id
1 'polypeptide(L)'
;MEVFKRAILQPGPPENFALKTVQEVIKPQKQTKLAQDENQFLENILRMLLQEFVSAAASSEKIMQFGQSMDSSGTTQGYIPRLLDIVLYLCEKEHIEGGMIFQLLEDLTEMSTMKNCKDIFGYIESKQDILGKHELFARGKLVMLRTCNQLLRRLSKANDVVFCGRILMFLAHFFPLSERSALNIKGVFNTSNETKFEKEPLEGICIDFNFYQTFWGLQEFFSNPASVSHAPIKWQKFTSSLSVVLNTFEAQPLTDEEGDANNLEEEAVNFSIKYLTSSKLMGLELKDPSFRRHVLVQCLILFDYLKAPGKGDKDLPSESMKEEITSCEERVKKLLELTPPKGSEFLHKIEHILEREKNWVWWKRDGCLPYEKQPIEKKEVPEGSKKRRPRWRLGNKELSQLWKWADQNPVGYSVQRL
;
A
#
# COMPACT_ATOMS: atom_id res chain seq x y z
N MET A 1 -35.77 -11.86 -12.84
CA MET A 1 -34.84 -12.90 -12.35
C MET A 1 -34.59 -13.96 -13.42
N GLU A 2 -35.60 -14.70 -13.89
CA GLU A 2 -35.45 -15.76 -14.91
C GLU A 2 -34.81 -15.30 -16.24
N VAL A 3 -35.09 -14.07 -16.68
CA VAL A 3 -34.46 -13.49 -17.88
C VAL A 3 -32.93 -13.41 -17.73
N PHE A 4 -32.43 -13.02 -16.55
CA PHE A 4 -31.00 -12.98 -16.26
C PHE A 4 -30.39 -14.38 -16.16
N LYS A 5 -31.10 -15.36 -15.59
CA LYS A 5 -30.65 -16.77 -15.60
C LYS A 5 -30.46 -17.29 -17.03
N ARG A 6 -31.42 -17.00 -17.92
CA ARG A 6 -31.29 -17.32 -19.35
C ARG A 6 -30.09 -16.61 -19.97
N ALA A 7 -29.89 -15.33 -19.68
CA ALA A 7 -28.78 -14.54 -20.20
C ALA A 7 -27.40 -15.06 -19.77
N ILE A 8 -27.27 -15.55 -18.52
CA ILE A 8 -26.03 -16.18 -18.03
C ILE A 8 -25.67 -17.41 -18.86
N LEU A 9 -26.66 -18.20 -19.25
CA LEU A 9 -26.47 -19.41 -20.06
C LEU A 9 -26.26 -19.11 -21.55
N GLN A 10 -26.44 -17.86 -22.01
CA GLN A 10 -26.23 -17.53 -23.42
C GLN A 10 -24.74 -17.56 -23.78
N PRO A 11 -24.35 -18.24 -24.88
CA PRO A 11 -22.97 -18.26 -25.34
C PRO A 11 -22.56 -16.91 -25.94
N GLY A 12 -21.25 -16.64 -25.97
CA GLY A 12 -20.65 -15.44 -26.56
C GLY A 12 -20.39 -14.31 -25.56
N PRO A 13 -19.91 -13.14 -26.02
CA PRO A 13 -19.60 -12.01 -25.13
C PRO A 13 -20.86 -11.31 -24.62
N PRO A 14 -20.85 -10.72 -23.39
CA PRO A 14 -21.98 -9.98 -22.83
C PRO A 14 -22.51 -8.86 -23.74
N GLU A 15 -21.67 -8.28 -24.58
CA GLU A 15 -22.02 -7.18 -25.49
C GLU A 15 -23.23 -7.48 -26.39
N ASN A 16 -23.42 -8.75 -26.75
CA ASN A 16 -24.45 -9.18 -27.67
C ASN A 16 -25.87 -9.15 -27.06
N PHE A 17 -25.98 -9.31 -25.73
CA PHE A 17 -27.27 -9.58 -25.08
C PHE A 17 -27.50 -8.85 -23.76
N ALA A 18 -26.46 -8.34 -23.09
CA ALA A 18 -26.57 -7.75 -21.75
C ALA A 18 -27.54 -6.56 -21.72
N LEU A 19 -27.41 -5.62 -22.66
CA LEU A 19 -28.29 -4.45 -22.74
C LEU A 19 -29.75 -4.85 -22.99
N LYS A 20 -29.99 -5.79 -23.91
CA LYS A 20 -31.34 -6.31 -24.21
C LYS A 20 -31.96 -6.99 -22.99
N THR A 21 -31.15 -7.73 -22.22
CA THR A 21 -31.56 -8.38 -20.97
C THR A 21 -32.06 -7.34 -19.96
N VAL A 22 -31.33 -6.24 -19.77
CA VAL A 22 -31.76 -5.14 -18.89
C VAL A 22 -33.04 -4.48 -19.41
N GLN A 23 -33.12 -4.21 -20.71
CA GLN A 23 -34.30 -3.59 -21.33
C GLN A 23 -35.56 -4.45 -21.19
N GLU A 24 -35.45 -5.78 -21.31
CA GLU A 24 -36.57 -6.72 -21.11
C GLU A 24 -37.07 -6.72 -19.66
N VAL A 25 -36.14 -6.65 -18.69
CA VAL A 25 -36.45 -6.75 -17.26
C VAL A 25 -36.94 -5.43 -16.68
N ILE A 26 -36.27 -4.33 -16.99
CA ILE A 26 -36.50 -3.02 -16.36
C ILE A 26 -37.51 -2.19 -17.15
N LYS A 27 -37.58 -2.37 -18.48
CA LYS A 27 -38.38 -1.52 -19.39
C LYS A 27 -38.14 -0.03 -19.13
N PRO A 28 -36.89 0.43 -19.30
CA PRO A 28 -36.46 1.72 -18.79
C PRO A 28 -37.16 2.89 -19.49
N GLN A 29 -37.41 3.96 -18.73
CA GLN A 29 -38.02 5.18 -19.25
C GLN A 29 -37.10 5.90 -20.26
N LYS A 30 -35.78 5.74 -20.13
CA LYS A 30 -34.76 6.29 -21.03
C LYS A 30 -33.96 5.16 -21.68
N GLN A 31 -33.58 5.34 -22.94
CA GLN A 31 -32.84 4.31 -23.69
C GLN A 31 -31.36 4.17 -23.28
N THR A 32 -30.77 5.20 -22.65
CA THR A 32 -29.31 5.28 -22.47
C THR A 32 -28.82 4.99 -21.04
N LYS A 33 -29.50 5.50 -20.01
CA LYS A 33 -29.17 5.28 -18.59
C LYS A 33 -30.42 5.05 -17.76
N LEU A 34 -30.35 4.09 -16.84
CA LEU A 34 -31.40 3.83 -15.88
C LEU A 34 -31.58 5.01 -14.90
N ALA A 35 -32.83 5.27 -14.52
CA ALA A 35 -33.17 6.14 -13.41
C ALA A 35 -32.72 5.53 -12.06
N GLN A 36 -32.78 6.31 -10.98
CA GLN A 36 -32.26 5.88 -9.68
C GLN A 36 -33.05 4.68 -9.10
N ASP A 37 -34.37 4.75 -9.17
CA ASP A 37 -35.30 3.68 -8.79
C ASP A 37 -35.14 2.43 -9.65
N GLU A 38 -34.94 2.61 -10.96
CA GLU A 38 -34.65 1.53 -11.90
C GLU A 38 -33.31 0.82 -11.60
N ASN A 39 -32.26 1.58 -11.26
CA ASN A 39 -30.98 1.02 -10.81
C ASN A 39 -31.14 0.25 -9.50
N GLN A 40 -31.87 0.80 -8.52
CA GLN A 40 -32.11 0.13 -7.24
C GLN A 40 -32.87 -1.18 -7.43
N PHE A 41 -33.88 -1.18 -8.31
CA PHE A 41 -34.64 -2.39 -8.63
C PHE A 41 -33.76 -3.45 -9.30
N LEU A 42 -32.93 -3.05 -10.27
CA LEU A 42 -31.98 -3.95 -10.92
C LEU A 42 -30.97 -4.51 -9.92
N GLU A 43 -30.41 -3.68 -9.05
CA GLU A 43 -29.46 -4.08 -8.02
C GLU A 43 -30.06 -5.16 -7.12
N ASN A 44 -31.30 -4.98 -6.66
CA ASN A 44 -31.99 -5.96 -5.84
C ASN A 44 -32.15 -7.31 -6.56
N ILE A 45 -32.49 -7.30 -7.87
CA ILE A 45 -32.58 -8.53 -8.67
C ILE A 45 -31.22 -9.24 -8.75
N LEU A 46 -30.15 -8.48 -9.00
CA LEU A 46 -28.80 -9.04 -9.15
C LEU A 46 -28.27 -9.59 -7.82
N ARG A 47 -28.51 -8.88 -6.70
CA ARG A 47 -28.16 -9.36 -5.35
C ARG A 47 -28.89 -10.66 -4.99
N MET A 48 -30.19 -10.74 -5.28
CA MET A 48 -30.96 -11.99 -5.06
C MET A 48 -30.42 -13.15 -5.91
N LEU A 49 -30.08 -12.90 -7.18
CA LEU A 49 -29.47 -13.92 -8.04
C LEU A 49 -28.11 -14.38 -7.53
N LEU A 50 -27.27 -13.43 -7.11
CA LEU A 50 -25.97 -13.72 -6.53
C LEU A 50 -26.12 -14.59 -5.28
N GLN A 51 -27.04 -14.25 -4.38
CA GLN A 51 -27.37 -15.04 -3.19
C GLN A 51 -27.83 -16.46 -3.56
N GLU A 52 -28.75 -16.60 -4.52
CA GLU A 52 -29.22 -17.90 -4.99
C GLU A 52 -28.06 -18.77 -5.50
N PHE A 53 -27.17 -18.22 -6.32
CA PHE A 53 -26.00 -18.96 -6.82
C PHE A 53 -25.01 -19.30 -5.72
N VAL A 54 -24.76 -18.40 -4.77
CA VAL A 54 -23.87 -18.67 -3.63
C VAL A 54 -24.43 -19.79 -2.75
N SER A 55 -25.74 -19.77 -2.46
CA SER A 55 -26.42 -20.82 -1.71
C SER A 55 -26.40 -22.15 -2.45
N ALA A 56 -26.64 -22.16 -3.77
CA ALA A 56 -26.60 -23.38 -4.58
C ALA A 56 -25.18 -23.95 -4.71
N ALA A 57 -24.17 -23.08 -4.69
CA ALA A 57 -22.76 -23.46 -4.74
C ALA A 57 -22.18 -23.86 -3.37
N ALA A 58 -22.95 -23.81 -2.28
CA ALA A 58 -22.45 -24.12 -0.93
C ALA A 58 -21.91 -25.56 -0.80
N SER A 59 -22.38 -26.49 -1.62
CA SER A 59 -21.90 -27.88 -1.70
C SER A 59 -20.74 -28.07 -2.69
N SER A 60 -20.41 -27.07 -3.51
CA SER A 60 -19.30 -27.11 -4.47
C SER A 60 -17.98 -26.71 -3.79
N GLU A 61 -16.88 -27.35 -4.16
CA GLU A 61 -15.57 -26.99 -3.64
C GLU A 61 -15.06 -25.62 -4.11
N LYS A 62 -15.57 -25.12 -5.26
CA LYS A 62 -15.16 -23.86 -5.89
C LYS A 62 -16.37 -23.08 -6.40
N ILE A 63 -16.72 -22.02 -5.67
CA ILE A 63 -17.90 -21.20 -5.96
C ILE A 63 -17.85 -20.54 -7.34
N MET A 64 -16.67 -20.11 -7.79
CA MET A 64 -16.49 -19.45 -9.08
C MET A 64 -16.60 -20.40 -10.28
N GLN A 65 -16.61 -21.73 -10.03
CA GLN A 65 -16.77 -22.77 -11.05
C GLN A 65 -18.19 -23.37 -11.05
N PHE A 66 -19.08 -22.90 -10.18
CA PHE A 66 -20.45 -23.39 -10.13
C PHE A 66 -21.18 -23.21 -11.47
N GLY A 67 -21.80 -24.27 -11.97
CA GLY A 67 -22.52 -24.27 -13.25
C GLY A 67 -21.67 -24.53 -14.50
N GLN A 68 -20.39 -24.86 -14.35
CA GLN A 68 -19.55 -25.33 -15.47
C GLN A 68 -19.96 -26.75 -15.90
N SER A 69 -20.16 -26.96 -17.20
CA SER A 69 -20.32 -28.30 -17.78
C SER A 69 -18.95 -28.95 -17.98
N MET A 70 -18.82 -30.24 -17.66
CA MET A 70 -17.58 -31.02 -17.84
C MET A 70 -17.27 -31.34 -19.32
N ASP A 71 -18.23 -31.13 -20.23
CA ASP A 71 -18.24 -31.81 -21.54
C ASP A 71 -18.06 -30.88 -22.77
N SER A 72 -17.51 -29.67 -22.62
CA SER A 72 -17.34 -28.78 -23.79
C SER A 72 -15.95 -28.17 -23.91
N SER A 73 -15.38 -28.32 -25.10
CA SER A 73 -14.13 -27.73 -25.60
C SER A 73 -14.19 -26.21 -25.79
N GLY A 74 -15.01 -25.53 -24.99
CA GLY A 74 -15.19 -24.09 -24.96
C GLY A 74 -15.22 -23.62 -23.52
N THR A 75 -14.63 -22.47 -23.25
CA THR A 75 -14.47 -21.84 -21.93
C THR A 75 -15.82 -21.56 -21.27
N THR A 76 -16.49 -22.58 -20.72
CA THR A 76 -17.75 -22.39 -20.01
C THR A 76 -17.39 -21.76 -18.67
N GLN A 77 -17.59 -20.44 -18.54
CA GLN A 77 -17.40 -19.73 -17.28
C GLN A 77 -18.49 -20.15 -16.28
N GLY A 78 -18.17 -20.22 -14.99
CA GLY A 78 -19.19 -20.45 -13.95
C GLY A 78 -20.25 -19.34 -13.92
N TYR A 79 -21.41 -19.64 -13.35
CA TYR A 79 -22.57 -18.73 -13.34
C TYR A 79 -22.27 -17.40 -12.65
N ILE A 80 -21.48 -17.42 -11.57
CA ILE A 80 -21.10 -16.22 -10.81
C ILE A 80 -20.14 -15.32 -11.63
N PRO A 81 -18.98 -15.79 -12.13
CA PRO A 81 -18.14 -14.99 -13.02
C PRO A 81 -18.92 -14.43 -14.21
N ARG A 82 -19.83 -15.22 -14.79
CA ARG A 82 -20.64 -14.81 -15.93
C ARG A 82 -21.62 -13.70 -15.59
N LEU A 83 -22.28 -13.78 -14.43
CA LEU A 83 -23.12 -12.69 -13.91
C LEU A 83 -22.28 -11.42 -13.70
N LEU A 84 -21.11 -11.54 -13.08
CA LEU A 84 -20.22 -10.40 -12.85
C LEU A 84 -19.70 -9.78 -14.16
N ASP A 85 -19.39 -10.58 -15.18
CA ASP A 85 -18.97 -10.10 -16.50
C ASP A 85 -20.10 -9.30 -17.20
N ILE A 86 -21.36 -9.76 -17.09
CA ILE A 86 -22.53 -9.04 -17.61
C ILE A 86 -22.69 -7.69 -16.92
N VAL A 87 -22.64 -7.67 -15.59
CA VAL A 87 -22.78 -6.43 -14.80
C VAL A 87 -21.63 -5.48 -15.07
N LEU A 88 -20.38 -5.99 -15.09
CA LEU A 88 -19.20 -5.19 -15.38
C LEU A 88 -19.29 -4.52 -16.76
N TYR A 89 -19.72 -5.26 -17.80
CA TYR A 89 -19.95 -4.69 -19.13
C TYR A 89 -21.00 -3.57 -19.10
N LEU A 90 -22.14 -3.79 -18.43
CA LEU A 90 -23.21 -2.79 -18.33
C LEU A 90 -22.74 -1.53 -17.57
N CYS A 91 -21.95 -1.70 -16.52
CA CYS A 91 -21.32 -0.60 -15.78
C CYS A 91 -20.32 0.15 -16.67
N GLU A 92 -19.45 -0.57 -17.39
CA GLU A 92 -18.43 0.01 -18.27
C GLU A 92 -19.04 0.81 -19.43
N LYS A 93 -20.14 0.35 -20.01
CA LYS A 93 -20.88 1.08 -21.04
C LYS A 93 -21.85 2.13 -20.48
N GLU A 94 -21.80 2.37 -19.17
CA GLU A 94 -22.62 3.32 -18.43
C GLU A 94 -24.15 3.12 -18.58
N HIS A 95 -24.59 1.90 -18.91
CA HIS A 95 -26.02 1.57 -18.98
C HIS A 95 -26.66 1.49 -17.60
N ILE A 96 -25.87 1.11 -16.59
CA ILE A 96 -26.25 0.99 -15.18
C ILE A 96 -25.23 1.72 -14.31
N GLU A 97 -25.54 1.91 -13.03
CA GLU A 97 -24.61 2.56 -12.09
C GLU A 97 -23.29 1.79 -11.93
N GLY A 98 -22.16 2.49 -12.13
CA GLY A 98 -20.82 1.89 -12.04
C GLY A 98 -20.44 1.33 -10.68
N GLY A 99 -21.08 1.80 -9.59
CA GLY A 99 -20.87 1.27 -8.24
C GLY A 99 -21.43 -0.15 -8.03
N MET A 100 -22.36 -0.58 -8.89
CA MET A 100 -23.10 -1.84 -8.70
C MET A 100 -22.18 -3.07 -8.72
N ILE A 101 -21.20 -3.12 -9.63
CA ILE A 101 -20.24 -4.23 -9.68
C ILE A 101 -19.42 -4.34 -8.39
N PHE A 102 -19.05 -3.21 -7.78
CA PHE A 102 -18.29 -3.20 -6.53
C PHE A 102 -19.12 -3.70 -5.36
N GLN A 103 -20.41 -3.32 -5.30
CA GLN A 103 -21.33 -3.82 -4.27
C GLN A 103 -21.55 -5.33 -4.38
N LEU A 104 -21.71 -5.86 -5.60
CA LEU A 104 -21.84 -7.30 -5.79
C LEU A 104 -20.56 -8.06 -5.42
N LEU A 105 -19.38 -7.48 -5.69
CA LEU A 105 -18.10 -8.07 -5.27
C LEU A 105 -17.94 -8.04 -3.74
N GLU A 106 -18.33 -6.94 -3.09
CA GLU A 106 -18.38 -6.84 -1.61
C GLU A 106 -19.27 -7.95 -1.04
N ASP A 107 -20.55 -7.98 -1.44
CA ASP A 107 -21.52 -9.00 -1.03
C ASP A 107 -20.99 -10.43 -1.25
N LEU A 108 -20.44 -10.73 -2.43
CA LEU A 108 -19.92 -12.04 -2.77
C LEU A 108 -18.78 -12.46 -1.83
N THR A 109 -17.88 -11.55 -1.49
CA THR A 109 -16.80 -11.84 -0.53
C THR A 109 -17.30 -12.02 0.90
N GLU A 110 -18.34 -11.28 1.31
CA GLU A 110 -18.94 -11.40 2.64
C GLU A 110 -19.65 -12.74 2.84
N MET A 111 -20.38 -13.20 1.82
CA MET A 111 -21.12 -14.47 1.84
C MET A 111 -20.24 -15.71 1.62
N SER A 112 -18.94 -15.54 1.34
CA SER A 112 -18.02 -16.62 0.98
C SER A 112 -17.03 -16.99 2.08
N THR A 113 -16.59 -18.25 2.06
CA THR A 113 -15.48 -18.75 2.90
C THR A 113 -14.13 -18.20 2.43
N MET A 114 -13.09 -18.25 3.29
CA MET A 114 -11.73 -17.80 2.89
C MET A 114 -11.11 -18.60 1.76
N LYS A 115 -11.43 -19.88 1.62
CA LYS A 115 -11.01 -20.68 0.46
C LYS A 115 -11.57 -20.07 -0.83
N ASN A 116 -12.87 -19.79 -0.85
CA ASN A 116 -13.56 -19.20 -2.00
C ASN A 116 -13.13 -17.76 -2.28
N CYS A 117 -12.85 -16.96 -1.23
CA CYS A 117 -12.38 -15.58 -1.42
C CYS A 117 -11.05 -15.49 -2.18
N LYS A 118 -10.19 -16.52 -2.14
CA LYS A 118 -8.96 -16.55 -2.97
C LYS A 118 -9.28 -16.60 -4.46
N ASP A 119 -10.29 -17.37 -4.86
CA ASP A 119 -10.74 -17.48 -6.25
C ASP A 119 -11.51 -16.22 -6.70
N ILE A 120 -12.38 -15.69 -5.83
CA ILE A 120 -13.09 -14.43 -6.07
C ILE A 120 -12.11 -13.29 -6.26
N PHE A 121 -11.07 -13.21 -5.44
CA PHE A 121 -10.04 -12.18 -5.57
C PHE A 121 -9.21 -12.34 -6.85
N GLY A 122 -8.96 -13.58 -7.29
CA GLY A 122 -8.35 -13.84 -8.60
C GLY A 122 -9.19 -13.27 -9.77
N TYR A 123 -10.53 -13.31 -9.67
CA TYR A 123 -11.39 -12.62 -10.63
C TYR A 123 -11.21 -11.09 -10.56
N ILE A 124 -11.18 -10.50 -9.36
CA ILE A 124 -10.99 -9.05 -9.17
C ILE A 124 -9.67 -8.60 -9.81
N GLU A 125 -8.57 -9.32 -9.52
CA GLU A 125 -7.25 -9.05 -10.12
C GLU A 125 -7.33 -9.13 -11.66
N SER A 126 -8.00 -10.14 -12.22
CA SER A 126 -8.14 -10.30 -13.68
C SER A 126 -8.92 -9.17 -14.38
N LYS A 127 -9.73 -8.41 -13.62
CA LYS A 127 -10.56 -7.31 -14.13
C LYS A 127 -10.06 -5.94 -13.68
N GLN A 128 -8.88 -5.85 -13.07
CA GLN A 128 -8.37 -4.61 -12.48
C GLN A 128 -8.29 -3.46 -13.47
N ASP A 129 -7.90 -3.72 -14.73
CA ASP A 129 -7.77 -2.69 -15.76
C ASP A 129 -9.11 -2.05 -16.12
N ILE A 130 -10.20 -2.82 -16.07
CA ILE A 130 -11.55 -2.33 -16.34
C ILE A 130 -12.09 -1.62 -15.09
N LEU A 131 -11.97 -2.25 -13.92
CA LEU A 131 -12.43 -1.70 -12.64
C LEU A 131 -11.71 -0.38 -12.28
N GLY A 132 -10.46 -0.23 -12.72
CA GLY A 132 -9.62 0.94 -12.51
C GLY A 132 -9.90 2.11 -13.46
N LYS A 133 -10.75 1.92 -14.48
CA LYS A 133 -11.18 3.03 -15.37
C LYS A 133 -11.85 4.12 -14.53
N HIS A 134 -11.57 5.38 -14.86
CA HIS A 134 -11.95 6.54 -14.07
C HIS A 134 -13.45 6.56 -13.73
N GLU A 135 -14.31 6.18 -14.68
CA GLU A 135 -15.76 6.15 -14.56
C GLU A 135 -16.24 5.16 -13.48
N LEU A 136 -15.60 3.99 -13.40
CA LEU A 136 -15.92 2.94 -12.43
C LEU A 136 -15.21 3.18 -11.11
N PHE A 137 -13.91 3.47 -11.15
CA PHE A 137 -13.08 3.73 -9.98
C PHE A 137 -13.67 4.84 -9.11
N ALA A 138 -14.09 5.95 -9.70
CA ALA A 138 -14.67 7.08 -8.96
C ALA A 138 -15.92 6.68 -8.16
N ARG A 139 -16.69 5.70 -8.63
CA ARG A 139 -17.91 5.20 -7.99
C ARG A 139 -17.64 4.07 -6.98
N GLY A 140 -16.64 3.24 -7.23
CA GLY A 140 -16.40 2.00 -6.50
C GLY A 140 -15.21 1.96 -5.54
N LYS A 141 -14.28 2.93 -5.62
CA LYS A 141 -13.01 2.86 -4.89
C LYS A 141 -13.15 2.64 -3.39
N LEU A 142 -14.10 3.31 -2.73
CA LEU A 142 -14.28 3.16 -1.27
C LEU A 142 -14.86 1.81 -0.89
N VAL A 143 -15.71 1.24 -1.73
CA VAL A 143 -16.24 -0.12 -1.55
C VAL A 143 -15.09 -1.12 -1.71
N MET A 144 -14.32 -1.02 -2.80
CA MET A 144 -13.16 -1.89 -3.02
C MET A 144 -12.14 -1.82 -1.86
N LEU A 145 -11.84 -0.62 -1.37
CA LEU A 145 -10.97 -0.42 -0.20
C LEU A 145 -11.54 -1.11 1.05
N ARG A 146 -12.85 -0.98 1.29
CA ARG A 146 -13.51 -1.63 2.44
C ARG A 146 -13.47 -3.15 2.31
N THR A 147 -13.81 -3.69 1.15
CA THR A 147 -13.77 -5.12 0.83
C THR A 147 -12.38 -5.70 1.08
N CYS A 148 -11.33 -5.06 0.55
CA CYS A 148 -9.95 -5.49 0.77
C CYS A 148 -9.55 -5.43 2.25
N ASN A 149 -9.89 -4.35 2.96
CA ASN A 149 -9.61 -4.21 4.39
C ASN A 149 -10.38 -5.22 5.25
N GLN A 150 -11.56 -5.65 4.83
CA GLN A 150 -12.34 -6.69 5.51
C GLN A 150 -11.73 -8.07 5.29
N LEU A 151 -11.29 -8.38 4.06
CA LEU A 151 -10.53 -9.59 3.78
C LEU A 151 -9.26 -9.65 4.64
N LEU A 152 -8.45 -8.59 4.66
CA LEU A 152 -7.24 -8.51 5.49
C LEU A 152 -7.51 -8.69 7.00
N ARG A 153 -8.69 -8.30 7.49
CA ARG A 153 -9.11 -8.52 8.88
C ARG A 153 -9.54 -9.96 9.17
N ARG A 154 -10.05 -10.68 8.17
CA ARG A 154 -10.50 -12.08 8.28
C ARG A 154 -9.36 -13.09 8.13
N LEU A 155 -8.27 -12.71 7.48
CA LEU A 155 -7.14 -13.59 7.19
C LEU A 155 -6.21 -13.78 8.39
N SER A 156 -5.67 -14.99 8.51
CA SER A 156 -4.61 -15.26 9.48
C SER A 156 -3.31 -14.60 9.02
N LYS A 157 -2.79 -13.68 9.82
CA LYS A 157 -1.49 -13.03 9.55
C LYS A 157 -0.29 -13.98 9.63
N ALA A 158 -0.48 -15.21 10.12
CA ALA A 158 0.56 -16.24 10.17
C ALA A 158 0.44 -17.23 8.99
N ASN A 159 -0.79 -17.61 8.60
CA ASN A 159 -0.99 -18.70 7.64
C ASN A 159 -1.36 -18.22 6.22
N ASP A 160 -1.93 -17.02 6.09
CA ASP A 160 -2.43 -16.50 4.80
C ASP A 160 -1.56 -15.35 4.26
N VAL A 161 -0.27 -15.35 4.60
CA VAL A 161 0.68 -14.25 4.31
C VAL A 161 0.78 -13.93 2.82
N VAL A 162 0.77 -14.95 1.96
CA VAL A 162 0.79 -14.79 0.49
C VAL A 162 -0.47 -14.09 0.00
N PHE A 163 -1.64 -14.44 0.55
CA PHE A 163 -2.90 -13.84 0.12
C PHE A 163 -3.06 -12.41 0.65
N CYS A 164 -2.62 -12.15 1.88
CA CYS A 164 -2.49 -10.79 2.40
C CYS A 164 -1.58 -9.93 1.50
N GLY A 165 -0.43 -10.48 1.07
CA GLY A 165 0.48 -9.82 0.14
C GLY A 165 -0.18 -9.48 -1.20
N ARG A 166 -0.91 -10.43 -1.81
CA ARG A 166 -1.68 -10.18 -3.04
C ARG A 166 -2.69 -9.06 -2.89
N ILE A 167 -3.46 -9.02 -1.80
CA ILE A 167 -4.43 -7.95 -1.55
C ILE A 167 -3.73 -6.59 -1.41
N LEU A 168 -2.62 -6.53 -0.67
CA LEU A 168 -1.86 -5.29 -0.48
C LEU A 168 -1.24 -4.81 -1.80
N MET A 169 -0.71 -5.71 -2.62
CA MET A 169 -0.17 -5.38 -3.95
C MET A 169 -1.26 -4.88 -4.89
N PHE A 170 -2.44 -5.53 -4.88
CA PHE A 170 -3.60 -5.06 -5.63
C PHE A 170 -4.02 -3.66 -5.18
N LEU A 171 -4.13 -3.40 -3.87
CA LEU A 171 -4.46 -2.05 -3.36
C LEU A 171 -3.43 -1.00 -3.78
N ALA A 172 -2.14 -1.33 -3.75
CA ALA A 172 -1.08 -0.41 -4.15
C ALA A 172 -1.11 -0.10 -5.67
N HIS A 173 -1.56 -1.03 -6.49
CA HIS A 173 -1.70 -0.85 -7.94
C HIS A 173 -3.01 -0.17 -8.33
N PHE A 174 -4.12 -0.61 -7.73
CA PHE A 174 -5.48 -0.16 -8.04
C PHE A 174 -5.74 1.29 -7.63
N PHE A 175 -5.08 1.77 -6.56
CA PHE A 175 -5.19 3.15 -6.10
C PHE A 175 -3.99 3.98 -6.61
N PRO A 176 -4.24 5.05 -7.38
CA PRO A 176 -3.17 5.98 -7.77
C PRO A 176 -2.43 6.51 -6.55
N LEU A 177 -1.12 6.76 -6.68
CA LEU A 177 -0.27 7.21 -5.56
C LEU A 177 -0.81 8.46 -4.85
N SER A 178 -1.49 9.35 -5.57
CA SER A 178 -2.08 10.59 -5.03
C SER A 178 -3.52 10.45 -4.54
N GLU A 179 -4.10 9.26 -4.60
CA GLU A 179 -5.46 9.02 -4.13
C GLU A 179 -5.52 9.08 -2.61
N ARG A 180 -6.19 10.12 -2.09
CA ARG A 180 -6.23 10.42 -0.66
C ARG A 180 -6.74 9.26 0.20
N SER A 181 -7.66 8.44 -0.33
CA SER A 181 -8.21 7.29 0.40
C SER A 181 -7.19 6.16 0.63
N ALA A 182 -6.12 6.10 -0.15
CA ALA A 182 -5.02 5.14 -0.02
C ALA A 182 -3.79 5.70 0.72
N LEU A 183 -3.86 6.95 1.21
CA LEU A 183 -2.75 7.64 1.83
C LEU A 183 -2.95 7.82 3.33
N ASN A 184 -1.94 7.48 4.14
CA ASN A 184 -1.92 7.78 5.57
C ASN A 184 -1.55 9.26 5.83
N ILE A 185 -2.35 10.22 5.34
CA ILE A 185 -2.03 11.67 5.39
C ILE A 185 -1.83 12.16 6.82
N LYS A 186 -2.59 11.59 7.78
CA LYS A 186 -2.48 11.92 9.20
C LYS A 186 -1.19 11.42 9.86
N GLY A 187 -0.49 10.48 9.23
CA GLY A 187 0.73 9.89 9.79
C GLY A 187 0.46 9.04 11.03
N VAL A 188 -0.70 8.39 11.11
CA VAL A 188 -1.05 7.56 12.27
C VAL A 188 -0.25 6.26 12.22
N PHE A 189 0.46 5.96 13.31
CA PHE A 189 1.19 4.71 13.47
C PHE A 189 0.24 3.54 13.76
N ASN A 190 0.60 2.34 13.31
CA ASN A 190 -0.17 1.13 13.59
C ASN A 190 0.17 0.57 14.97
N THR A 191 -0.33 1.22 16.02
CA THR A 191 -0.08 0.82 17.42
C THR A 191 -0.71 -0.53 17.79
N SER A 192 -1.59 -1.09 16.97
CA SER A 192 -2.16 -2.43 17.19
C SER A 192 -1.18 -3.57 16.90
N ASN A 193 -0.09 -3.31 16.16
CA ASN A 193 0.95 -4.31 15.90
C ASN A 193 1.95 -4.34 17.05
N GLU A 194 1.53 -4.90 18.18
CA GLU A 194 2.35 -4.96 19.39
C GLU A 194 3.37 -6.10 19.35
N THR A 195 4.61 -5.81 19.77
CA THR A 195 5.63 -6.80 20.08
C THR A 195 5.37 -7.35 21.48
N LYS A 196 4.84 -8.57 21.55
CA LYS A 196 4.57 -9.26 22.83
C LYS A 196 5.84 -9.94 23.30
N PHE A 197 6.21 -9.75 24.55
CA PHE A 197 7.40 -10.34 25.14
C PHE A 197 7.14 -10.70 26.62
N GLU A 198 7.86 -11.69 27.13
CA GLU A 198 7.76 -12.19 28.49
C GLU A 198 7.90 -11.06 29.55
N LYS A 199 7.06 -11.08 30.59
CA LYS A 199 7.06 -10.05 31.65
C LYS A 199 7.68 -10.53 32.96
N GLU A 200 7.79 -11.83 33.14
CA GLU A 200 8.34 -12.47 34.34
C GLU A 200 9.43 -13.46 33.94
N PRO A 201 10.47 -13.62 34.77
CA PRO A 201 11.54 -14.57 34.50
C PRO A 201 11.02 -16.00 34.55
N LEU A 202 11.52 -16.85 33.64
CA LEU A 202 11.23 -18.29 33.67
C LEU A 202 12.05 -18.96 34.77
N GLU A 203 11.41 -19.82 35.57
CA GLU A 203 12.08 -20.56 36.64
C GLU A 203 13.20 -21.47 36.09
N GLY A 204 14.36 -21.45 36.76
CA GLY A 204 15.48 -22.35 36.47
C GLY A 204 16.43 -21.92 35.35
N ILE A 205 16.31 -20.70 34.81
CA ILE A 205 17.18 -20.22 33.73
C ILE A 205 18.00 -19.00 34.20
N CYS A 206 19.32 -19.08 34.04
CA CYS A 206 20.24 -17.98 34.34
C CYS A 206 20.35 -17.04 33.14
N ILE A 207 19.39 -16.12 32.99
CA ILE A 207 19.40 -15.04 32.00
C ILE A 207 19.30 -13.71 32.72
N ASP A 208 19.99 -12.69 32.21
CA ASP A 208 19.77 -11.31 32.64
C ASP A 208 18.39 -10.82 32.16
N PHE A 209 17.38 -11.09 32.98
CA PHE A 209 16.00 -10.74 32.67
C PHE A 209 15.77 -9.22 32.69
N ASN A 210 16.56 -8.47 33.46
CA ASN A 210 16.48 -7.01 33.50
C ASN A 210 16.94 -6.42 32.16
N PHE A 211 18.03 -6.93 31.60
CA PHE A 211 18.47 -6.55 30.27
C PHE A 211 17.42 -6.91 29.22
N TYR A 212 16.88 -8.13 29.26
CA TYR A 212 15.83 -8.58 28.33
C TYR A 212 14.60 -7.65 28.37
N GLN A 213 14.12 -7.28 29.57
CA GLN A 213 13.01 -6.33 29.71
C GLN A 213 13.36 -4.93 29.20
N THR A 214 14.59 -4.47 29.44
CA THR A 214 15.08 -3.16 28.95
C THR A 214 15.12 -3.14 27.43
N PHE A 215 15.66 -4.20 26.82
CA PHE A 215 15.80 -4.36 25.37
C PHE A 215 14.43 -4.37 24.67
N TRP A 216 13.53 -5.28 25.07
CA TRP A 216 12.22 -5.37 24.44
C TRP A 216 11.29 -4.21 24.81
N GLY A 217 11.55 -3.55 25.95
CA GLY A 217 10.90 -2.29 26.33
C GLY A 217 11.11 -1.16 25.31
N LEU A 218 12.22 -1.16 24.57
CA LEU A 218 12.47 -0.18 23.51
C LEU A 218 11.41 -0.21 22.39
N GLN A 219 10.82 -1.39 22.14
CA GLN A 219 9.83 -1.56 21.07
C GLN A 219 8.56 -0.71 21.28
N GLU A 220 8.24 -0.31 22.51
CA GLU A 220 7.15 0.66 22.79
C GLU A 220 7.40 1.98 22.05
N PHE A 221 8.63 2.47 22.08
CA PHE A 221 9.01 3.74 21.47
C PHE A 221 9.16 3.63 19.95
N PHE A 222 9.72 2.52 19.45
CA PHE A 222 9.80 2.27 18.01
C PHE A 222 8.42 2.11 17.36
N SER A 223 7.45 1.52 18.07
CA SER A 223 6.09 1.32 17.55
C SER A 223 5.25 2.61 17.52
N ASN A 224 5.60 3.59 18.35
CA ASN A 224 4.95 4.89 18.40
C ASN A 224 5.94 6.04 18.63
N PRO A 225 6.70 6.44 17.60
CA PRO A 225 7.69 7.52 17.67
C PRO A 225 7.16 8.84 18.23
N ALA A 226 5.91 9.18 17.90
CA ALA A 226 5.26 10.40 18.40
C ALA A 226 5.12 10.43 19.94
N SER A 227 5.23 9.28 20.62
CA SER A 227 5.11 9.21 22.09
C SER A 227 6.31 9.81 22.84
N VAL A 228 7.45 10.01 22.18
CA VAL A 228 8.67 10.59 22.80
C VAL A 228 8.97 12.02 22.37
N SER A 229 8.44 12.50 21.24
CA SER A 229 8.73 13.84 20.69
C SER A 229 8.55 14.99 21.70
N HIS A 230 7.54 14.89 22.58
CA HIS A 230 7.16 15.95 23.53
C HIS A 230 6.98 15.43 24.96
N ALA A 231 7.64 14.34 25.30
CA ALA A 231 7.52 13.69 26.60
C ALA A 231 8.89 13.49 27.22
N PRO A 232 9.44 14.50 27.93
CA PRO A 232 10.81 14.46 28.47
C PRO A 232 11.09 13.22 29.32
N ILE A 233 10.13 12.80 30.15
CA ILE A 233 10.26 11.60 30.99
C ILE A 233 10.37 10.33 30.13
N LYS A 234 9.58 10.23 29.06
CA LYS A 234 9.64 9.08 28.14
C LYS A 234 10.92 9.09 27.30
N TRP A 235 11.36 10.27 26.86
CA TRP A 235 12.64 10.45 26.18
C TRP A 235 13.80 10.00 27.06
N GLN A 236 13.87 10.46 28.31
CA GLN A 236 14.92 10.06 29.26
C GLN A 236 14.89 8.55 29.56
N LYS A 237 13.70 7.95 29.67
CA LYS A 237 13.57 6.49 29.81
C LYS A 237 14.11 5.76 28.56
N PHE A 238 13.76 6.25 27.37
CA PHE A 238 14.24 5.70 26.11
C PHE A 238 15.76 5.79 25.99
N THR A 239 16.36 6.97 26.19
CA THR A 239 17.82 7.17 26.08
C THR A 239 18.58 6.35 27.10
N SER A 240 18.09 6.26 28.34
CA SER A 240 18.68 5.41 29.38
C SER A 240 18.65 3.94 28.98
N SER A 241 17.52 3.45 28.49
CA SER A 241 17.34 2.06 28.04
C SER A 241 18.20 1.75 26.82
N LEU A 242 18.25 2.67 25.85
CA LEU A 242 19.07 2.52 24.65
C LEU A 242 20.55 2.52 25.01
N SER A 243 20.99 3.39 25.92
CA SER A 243 22.39 3.42 26.38
C SER A 243 22.83 2.07 26.94
N VAL A 244 21.99 1.41 27.75
CA VAL A 244 22.27 0.05 28.24
C VAL A 244 22.46 -0.93 27.07
N VAL A 245 21.57 -0.93 26.09
CA VAL A 245 21.64 -1.82 24.92
C VAL A 245 22.88 -1.56 24.07
N LEU A 246 23.19 -0.29 23.76
CA LEU A 246 24.36 0.07 22.97
C LEU A 246 25.66 -0.29 23.71
N ASN A 247 25.74 -0.06 25.03
CA ASN A 247 26.89 -0.45 25.84
C ASN A 247 27.09 -1.98 25.81
N THR A 248 26.02 -2.77 25.83
CA THR A 248 26.10 -4.23 25.68
C THR A 248 26.62 -4.63 24.30
N PHE A 249 26.16 -3.97 23.23
CA PHE A 249 26.66 -4.24 21.87
C PHE A 249 28.14 -3.86 21.72
N GLU A 250 28.56 -2.74 22.31
CA GLU A 250 29.95 -2.28 22.34
C GLU A 250 30.86 -3.24 23.14
N ALA A 251 30.37 -3.77 24.26
CA ALA A 251 31.10 -4.72 25.10
C ALA A 251 31.21 -6.12 24.47
N GLN A 252 30.37 -6.44 23.49
CA GLN A 252 30.32 -7.73 22.80
C GLN A 252 30.43 -7.52 21.28
N PRO A 253 31.60 -7.10 20.76
CA PRO A 253 31.78 -6.92 19.32
C PRO A 253 31.60 -8.24 18.58
N LEU A 254 30.98 -8.17 17.40
CA LEU A 254 30.80 -9.33 16.53
C LEU A 254 32.07 -9.59 15.71
N THR A 255 32.29 -10.86 15.36
CA THR A 255 33.40 -11.33 14.54
C THR A 255 32.94 -11.59 13.10
N ASP A 256 33.87 -11.58 12.14
CA ASP A 256 33.54 -11.85 10.74
C ASP A 256 32.94 -13.26 10.52
N GLU A 257 33.30 -14.24 11.36
CA GLU A 257 32.73 -15.60 11.33
C GLU A 257 31.21 -15.60 11.57
N GLU A 258 30.73 -14.75 12.48
CA GLU A 258 29.29 -14.57 12.75
C GLU A 258 28.58 -13.89 11.56
N GLY A 259 29.31 -13.07 10.78
CA GLY A 259 28.81 -12.44 9.56
C GLY A 259 28.63 -13.42 8.39
N ASP A 260 29.54 -14.37 8.23
CA ASP A 260 29.52 -15.33 7.12
C ASP A 260 28.46 -16.43 7.31
N ALA A 261 28.15 -16.80 8.55
CA ALA A 261 27.07 -17.75 8.86
C ALA A 261 25.70 -17.27 8.36
N ASN A 262 25.44 -15.96 8.37
CA ASN A 262 24.20 -15.37 7.89
C ASN A 262 24.03 -15.44 6.35
N ASN A 263 25.12 -15.47 5.58
CA ASN A 263 25.02 -15.61 4.12
C ASN A 263 24.49 -17.00 3.69
N LEU A 264 24.65 -18.01 4.55
CA LEU A 264 24.17 -19.38 4.30
C LEU A 264 22.68 -19.55 4.63
N GLU A 265 22.11 -18.69 5.49
CA GLU A 265 20.68 -18.72 5.84
C GLU A 265 19.77 -18.17 4.75
N GLU A 266 20.27 -17.38 3.78
CA GLU A 266 19.48 -16.91 2.63
C GLU A 266 18.90 -18.07 1.79
N GLU A 267 19.49 -19.28 1.87
CA GLU A 267 18.99 -20.48 1.18
C GLU A 267 17.90 -21.25 1.97
N ALA A 268 17.71 -20.98 3.27
CA ALA A 268 16.76 -21.67 4.13
C ALA A 268 15.42 -20.91 4.22
N VAL A 269 14.39 -21.45 3.56
CA VAL A 269 13.06 -20.82 3.30
C VAL A 269 12.16 -20.65 4.55
N ASN A 270 12.69 -20.62 5.77
CA ASN A 270 11.92 -20.44 7.00
C ASN A 270 11.97 -18.98 7.48
N PHE A 271 11.30 -18.09 6.76
CA PHE A 271 11.21 -16.68 7.15
C PHE A 271 10.34 -16.50 8.40
N SER A 272 10.94 -16.10 9.52
CA SER A 272 10.17 -15.58 10.66
C SER A 272 9.70 -14.16 10.36
N ILE A 273 8.39 -13.96 10.35
CA ILE A 273 7.77 -12.66 9.98
C ILE A 273 7.78 -11.67 11.16
N LYS A 274 8.03 -12.16 12.38
CA LYS A 274 8.13 -11.36 13.61
C LYS A 274 9.36 -11.76 14.43
N TYR A 275 9.75 -10.88 15.34
CA TYR A 275 10.80 -11.15 16.32
C TYR A 275 10.47 -12.37 17.20
N LEU A 276 11.49 -13.15 17.53
CA LEU A 276 11.40 -14.30 18.42
C LEU A 276 11.70 -13.87 19.86
N THR A 277 10.71 -13.25 20.48
CA THR A 277 10.84 -12.59 21.79
C THR A 277 10.92 -13.55 22.99
N SER A 278 11.53 -14.73 22.88
CA SER A 278 11.73 -15.59 24.05
C SER A 278 13.01 -15.19 24.78
N SER A 279 12.95 -15.05 26.11
CA SER A 279 14.14 -14.71 26.89
C SER A 279 15.29 -15.70 26.70
N LYS A 280 14.98 -16.98 26.44
CA LYS A 280 15.95 -18.05 26.19
C LYS A 280 16.82 -17.82 24.96
N LEU A 281 16.32 -17.08 23.99
CA LEU A 281 17.01 -16.80 22.73
C LEU A 281 17.89 -15.56 22.82
N MET A 282 17.74 -14.72 23.85
CA MET A 282 18.39 -13.41 23.93
C MET A 282 19.91 -13.51 23.72
N GLY A 283 20.58 -14.47 24.35
CA GLY A 283 22.02 -14.65 24.20
C GLY A 283 22.47 -15.07 22.79
N LEU A 284 21.60 -15.76 22.03
CA LEU A 284 21.83 -16.14 20.65
C LEU A 284 21.51 -14.98 19.70
N GLU A 285 20.38 -14.31 19.89
CA GLU A 285 19.97 -13.14 19.09
C GLU A 285 20.99 -12.01 19.20
N LEU A 286 21.60 -11.80 20.38
CA LEU A 286 22.69 -10.84 20.55
C LEU A 286 23.94 -11.17 19.73
N LYS A 287 24.15 -12.42 19.33
CA LYS A 287 25.28 -12.81 18.48
C LYS A 287 24.94 -12.80 16.99
N ASP A 288 23.67 -12.57 16.63
CA ASP A 288 23.25 -12.46 15.24
C ASP A 288 23.46 -11.02 14.71
N PRO A 289 24.33 -10.82 13.70
CA PRO A 289 24.50 -9.52 13.06
C PRO A 289 23.22 -8.94 12.45
N SER A 290 22.36 -9.78 11.87
CA SER A 290 21.10 -9.35 11.25
C SER A 290 20.12 -8.81 12.30
N PHE A 291 19.98 -9.51 13.43
CA PHE A 291 19.22 -9.02 14.57
C PHE A 291 19.72 -7.67 15.10
N ARG A 292 21.04 -7.50 15.29
CA ARG A 292 21.61 -6.20 15.71
C ARG A 292 21.32 -5.10 14.69
N ARG A 293 21.45 -5.39 13.39
CA ARG A 293 21.11 -4.44 12.31
C ARG A 293 19.65 -4.01 12.39
N HIS A 294 18.70 -4.92 12.59
CA HIS A 294 17.29 -4.56 12.71
C HIS A 294 17.05 -3.51 13.81
N VAL A 295 17.64 -3.71 15.00
CA VAL A 295 17.48 -2.81 16.15
C VAL A 295 18.16 -1.47 15.91
N LEU A 296 19.38 -1.47 15.38
CA LEU A 296 20.12 -0.24 15.08
C LEU A 296 19.45 0.58 13.97
N VAL A 297 18.92 -0.08 12.93
CA VAL A 297 18.14 0.58 11.88
C VAL A 297 16.81 1.14 12.42
N GLN A 298 16.12 0.44 13.33
CA GLN A 298 14.96 1.00 14.04
C GLN A 298 15.29 2.29 14.80
N CYS A 299 16.49 2.37 15.40
CA CYS A 299 16.98 3.59 16.04
C CYS A 299 17.15 4.73 15.02
N LEU A 300 17.80 4.46 13.88
CA LEU A 300 17.98 5.47 12.83
C LEU A 300 16.65 5.99 12.25
N ILE A 301 15.68 5.10 12.02
CA ILE A 301 14.32 5.47 11.57
C ILE A 301 13.63 6.37 12.62
N LEU A 302 13.73 6.03 13.91
CA LEU A 302 13.18 6.84 14.98
C LEU A 302 13.85 8.23 15.02
N PHE A 303 15.18 8.31 14.92
CA PHE A 303 15.91 9.57 14.94
C PHE A 303 15.57 10.46 13.74
N ASP A 304 15.46 9.90 12.53
CA ASP A 304 15.05 10.65 11.35
C ASP A 304 13.63 11.24 11.53
N TYR A 305 12.68 10.44 12.04
CA TYR A 305 11.34 10.92 12.38
C TYR A 305 11.36 12.07 13.39
N LEU A 306 12.15 11.95 14.46
CA LEU A 306 12.21 12.99 15.50
C LEU A 306 12.83 14.29 15.00
N LYS A 307 13.78 14.22 14.06
CA LYS A 307 14.40 15.40 13.43
C LYS A 307 13.45 16.08 12.44
N ALA A 308 12.65 15.31 11.71
CA ALA A 308 11.76 15.81 10.67
C ALA A 308 10.36 15.16 10.77
N PRO A 309 9.56 15.53 11.79
CA PRO A 309 8.24 14.95 11.97
C PRO A 309 7.33 15.23 10.77
N GLY A 310 6.40 14.30 10.52
CA GLY A 310 5.43 14.42 9.43
C GLY A 310 4.41 15.55 9.64
N LYS A 311 3.54 15.78 8.65
CA LYS A 311 2.54 16.88 8.62
C LYS A 311 1.67 17.02 9.90
N GLY A 312 1.47 15.94 10.65
CA GLY A 312 0.62 15.91 11.84
C GLY A 312 1.28 16.43 13.12
N ASP A 313 2.61 16.53 13.16
CA ASP A 313 3.38 16.91 14.35
C ASP A 313 4.21 18.15 13.99
N LYS A 314 3.75 19.32 14.46
CA LYS A 314 4.26 20.64 14.03
C LYS A 314 5.39 21.14 14.91
N ASP A 315 5.57 20.54 16.07
CA ASP A 315 6.48 21.03 17.09
C ASP A 315 7.80 20.29 16.95
N LEU A 316 8.86 21.06 16.69
CA LEU A 316 10.21 20.53 16.54
C LEU A 316 10.80 20.17 17.92
N PRO A 317 11.72 19.19 17.98
CA PRO A 317 12.41 18.86 19.22
C PRO A 317 13.23 20.06 19.74
N SER A 318 13.43 20.12 21.06
CA SER A 318 14.30 21.12 21.68
C SER A 318 15.76 20.97 21.21
N GLU A 319 16.56 22.03 21.28
CA GLU A 319 17.97 21.96 20.87
C GLU A 319 18.77 20.92 21.67
N SER A 320 18.53 20.84 22.99
CA SER A 320 19.13 19.81 23.84
C SER A 320 18.77 18.39 23.39
N MET A 321 17.51 18.15 23.00
CA MET A 321 17.09 16.85 22.47
C MET A 321 17.76 16.56 21.11
N LYS A 322 17.95 17.56 20.24
CA LYS A 322 18.65 17.39 18.96
C LYS A 322 20.11 17.01 19.14
N GLU A 323 20.80 17.61 20.12
CA GLU A 323 22.17 17.26 20.47
C GLU A 323 22.25 15.81 20.99
N GLU A 324 21.35 15.43 21.90
CA GLU A 324 21.24 14.05 22.41
C GLU A 324 20.96 13.04 21.30
N ILE A 325 20.03 13.35 20.39
CA ILE A 325 19.73 12.51 19.21
C ILE A 325 21.00 12.35 18.36
N THR A 326 21.71 13.44 18.07
CA THR A 326 22.90 13.42 17.21
C THR A 326 24.01 12.55 17.82
N SER A 327 24.25 12.70 19.13
CA SER A 327 25.21 11.87 19.87
C SER A 327 24.83 10.38 19.84
N CYS A 328 23.55 10.06 20.06
CA CYS A 328 23.07 8.67 19.99
C CYS A 328 23.16 8.10 18.57
N GLU A 329 22.82 8.90 17.56
CA GLU A 329 22.88 8.50 16.15
C GLU A 329 24.31 8.16 15.73
N GLU A 330 25.31 8.96 16.10
CA GLU A 330 26.71 8.68 15.81
C GLU A 330 27.18 7.34 16.40
N ARG A 331 26.77 7.03 17.64
CA ARG A 331 27.04 5.73 18.28
C ARG A 331 26.40 4.58 17.52
N VAL A 332 25.12 4.73 17.14
CA VAL A 332 24.37 3.71 16.37
C VAL A 332 25.03 3.48 15.01
N LYS A 333 25.42 4.54 14.29
CA LYS A 333 26.11 4.44 13.00
C LYS A 333 27.45 3.72 13.14
N LYS A 334 28.24 4.06 14.16
CA LYS A 334 29.51 3.38 14.44
C LYS A 334 29.31 1.88 14.69
N LEU A 335 28.29 1.50 15.46
CA LEU A 335 27.98 0.08 15.70
C LEU A 335 27.51 -0.64 14.43
N LEU A 336 26.70 0.01 13.58
CA LEU A 336 26.30 -0.54 12.28
C LEU A 336 27.51 -0.75 11.36
N GLU A 337 28.43 0.21 11.33
CA GLU A 337 29.65 0.11 10.56
C GLU A 337 30.53 -1.07 11.00
N LEU A 338 30.61 -1.31 12.31
CA LEU A 338 31.34 -2.44 12.90
C LEU A 338 30.57 -3.77 12.80
N THR A 339 29.31 -3.77 12.39
CA THR A 339 28.50 -5.00 12.32
C THR A 339 28.71 -5.71 10.97
N PRO A 340 29.31 -6.92 10.95
CA PRO A 340 29.54 -7.67 9.72
C PRO A 340 28.24 -8.24 9.14
N PRO A 341 28.24 -8.68 7.86
CA PRO A 341 29.29 -8.47 6.85
C PRO A 341 29.15 -7.09 6.16
N LYS A 342 30.27 -6.43 5.83
CA LYS A 342 30.31 -5.15 5.08
C LYS A 342 29.50 -4.00 5.72
N GLY A 343 29.68 -3.77 7.03
CA GLY A 343 28.93 -2.76 7.78
C GLY A 343 28.99 -1.35 7.18
N SER A 344 30.14 -0.87 6.70
CA SER A 344 30.25 0.45 6.04
C SER A 344 29.39 0.57 4.77
N GLU A 345 29.37 -0.46 3.91
CA GLU A 345 28.52 -0.45 2.71
C GLU A 345 27.03 -0.50 3.07
N PHE A 346 26.69 -1.29 4.09
CA PHE A 346 25.32 -1.37 4.60
C PHE A 346 24.85 -0.02 5.14
N LEU A 347 25.66 0.63 5.99
CA LEU A 347 25.37 1.94 6.54
C LEU A 347 25.16 2.99 5.43
N HIS A 348 26.05 3.03 4.43
CA HIS A 348 25.91 3.95 3.31
C HIS A 348 24.57 3.79 2.56
N LYS A 349 24.11 2.53 2.35
CA LYS A 349 22.80 2.25 1.76
C LYS A 349 21.65 2.74 2.63
N ILE A 350 21.73 2.51 3.95
CA ILE A 350 20.70 2.97 4.89
C ILE A 350 20.63 4.51 4.90
N GLU A 351 21.76 5.21 4.95
CA GLU A 351 21.80 6.67 4.88
C GLU A 351 21.20 7.20 3.57
N HIS A 352 21.51 6.56 2.45
CA HIS A 352 20.90 6.91 1.17
C HIS A 352 19.38 6.71 1.14
N ILE A 353 18.88 5.63 1.76
CA ILE A 353 17.44 5.37 1.89
C ILE A 353 16.78 6.46 2.75
N LEU A 354 17.33 6.77 3.92
CA LEU A 354 16.79 7.80 4.82
C LEU A 354 16.80 9.20 4.17
N GLU A 355 17.86 9.53 3.42
CA GLU A 355 17.89 10.79 2.65
C GLU A 355 16.76 10.84 1.61
N ARG A 356 16.47 9.72 0.93
CA ARG A 356 15.34 9.62 0.01
C ARG A 356 14.00 9.73 0.73
N GLU A 357 13.86 9.20 1.94
CA GLU A 357 12.62 9.29 2.74
C GLU A 357 12.21 10.74 3.02
N LYS A 358 13.19 11.64 3.22
CA LYS A 358 12.91 13.09 3.38
C LYS A 358 12.06 13.61 2.22
N ASN A 359 12.39 13.25 0.97
CA ASN A 359 11.61 13.66 -0.20
C ASN A 359 10.15 13.16 -0.13
N TRP A 360 9.93 11.96 0.38
CA TRP A 360 8.59 11.40 0.56
C TRP A 360 7.80 12.13 1.65
N VAL A 361 8.46 12.48 2.76
CA VAL A 361 7.88 13.28 3.85
C VAL A 361 7.46 14.66 3.32
N TRP A 362 8.32 15.33 2.56
CA TRP A 362 8.02 16.63 1.93
C TRP A 362 6.86 16.54 0.95
N TRP A 363 6.89 15.57 0.01
CA TRP A 363 5.80 15.35 -0.93
C TRP A 363 4.45 15.11 -0.23
N LYS A 364 4.47 14.34 0.87
CA LYS A 364 3.28 14.08 1.68
C LYS A 364 2.80 15.34 2.41
N ARG A 365 3.72 16.17 2.91
CA ARG A 365 3.41 17.47 3.53
C ARG A 365 2.67 18.40 2.57
N ASP A 366 3.08 18.37 1.30
CA ASP A 366 2.48 19.15 0.21
C ASP A 366 1.15 18.57 -0.31
N GLY A 367 0.62 17.55 0.35
CA GLY A 367 -0.69 17.00 0.04
C GLY A 367 -0.66 15.92 -1.05
N CYS A 368 0.50 15.30 -1.26
CA CYS A 368 0.66 14.14 -2.14
C CYS A 368 0.27 14.45 -3.59
N LEU A 369 0.80 15.55 -4.15
CA LEU A 369 0.47 16.00 -5.50
C LEU A 369 0.75 14.90 -6.55
N PRO A 370 -0.10 14.75 -7.59
CA PRO A 370 0.17 13.81 -8.67
C PRO A 370 1.53 14.04 -9.33
N TYR A 371 2.31 12.97 -9.44
CA TYR A 371 3.57 12.97 -10.18
C TYR A 371 3.34 13.05 -11.69
N GLU A 372 2.23 12.48 -12.16
CA GLU A 372 1.87 12.41 -13.57
C GLU A 372 1.14 13.67 -14.01
N LYS A 373 1.63 14.29 -15.09
CA LYS A 373 0.86 15.31 -15.81
C LYS A 373 -0.25 14.58 -16.55
N GLN A 374 -1.51 15.01 -16.38
CA GLN A 374 -2.60 14.43 -17.14
C GLN A 374 -2.27 14.51 -18.64
N PRO A 375 -2.58 13.45 -19.42
CA PRO A 375 -2.47 13.51 -20.87
C PRO A 375 -3.19 14.77 -21.35
N ILE A 376 -2.48 15.63 -22.09
CA ILE A 376 -3.14 16.77 -22.72
C ILE A 376 -4.21 16.16 -23.63
N GLU A 377 -5.48 16.33 -23.27
CA GLU A 377 -6.59 16.00 -24.15
C GLU A 377 -6.29 16.66 -25.48
N LYS A 378 -6.07 15.84 -26.51
CA LYS A 378 -6.08 16.34 -27.88
C LYS A 378 -7.51 16.81 -28.09
N LYS A 379 -7.79 18.09 -27.82
CA LYS A 379 -8.99 18.74 -28.33
C LYS A 379 -8.98 18.46 -29.82
N GLU A 380 -9.90 17.61 -30.27
CA GLU A 380 -10.26 17.55 -31.68
C GLU A 380 -10.63 18.96 -32.04
N VAL A 381 -9.74 19.62 -32.78
CA VAL A 381 -10.00 20.98 -33.28
C VAL A 381 -11.16 20.80 -34.23
N PRO A 382 -12.33 21.44 -33.99
CA PRO A 382 -13.39 21.44 -34.98
C PRO A 382 -12.80 21.95 -36.29
N GLU A 383 -13.00 21.23 -37.39
CA GLU A 383 -12.64 21.70 -38.74
C GLU A 383 -13.44 22.98 -39.03
N GLY A 384 -12.90 24.12 -38.62
CA GLY A 384 -13.62 25.38 -38.65
C GLY A 384 -12.72 26.55 -38.28
N SER A 385 -12.16 27.18 -39.30
CA SER A 385 -11.34 28.42 -39.27
C SER A 385 -9.98 28.31 -38.56
N LYS A 386 -8.92 28.10 -39.36
CA LYS A 386 -7.52 28.28 -38.94
C LYS A 386 -7.28 29.74 -38.52
N LYS A 387 -7.52 30.10 -37.26
CA LYS A 387 -6.99 31.35 -36.69
C LYS A 387 -5.47 31.26 -36.72
N ARG A 388 -4.82 32.14 -37.48
CA ARG A 388 -3.35 32.25 -37.56
C ARG A 388 -2.81 32.40 -36.14
N ARG A 389 -2.11 31.37 -35.64
CA ARG A 389 -1.37 31.48 -34.37
C ARG A 389 -0.31 32.58 -34.55
N PRO A 390 -0.15 33.51 -33.58
CA PRO A 390 0.92 34.49 -33.65
C PRO A 390 2.26 33.77 -33.72
N ARG A 391 3.04 34.05 -34.78
CA ARG A 391 4.35 33.42 -35.00
C ARG A 391 5.37 34.13 -34.12
N TRP A 392 5.73 33.51 -33.02
CA TRP A 392 6.82 33.94 -32.16
C TRP A 392 8.16 33.58 -32.82
N ARG A 393 9.11 34.53 -32.87
CA ARG A 393 10.41 34.35 -33.53
C ARG A 393 11.19 33.16 -32.95
N LEU A 394 11.03 32.91 -31.65
CA LEU A 394 11.72 31.86 -30.90
C LEU A 394 10.76 30.81 -30.32
N GLY A 395 9.65 30.54 -31.02
CA GLY A 395 8.73 29.45 -30.68
C GLY A 395 7.68 29.77 -29.61
N ASN A 396 8.01 30.53 -28.56
CA ASN A 396 7.05 31.01 -27.56
C ASN A 396 7.19 32.51 -27.27
N LYS A 397 6.23 33.05 -26.50
CA LYS A 397 6.12 34.47 -26.18
C LYS A 397 7.28 34.92 -25.29
N GLU A 398 7.63 34.09 -24.30
CA GLU A 398 8.61 34.36 -23.26
C GLU A 398 10.01 34.49 -23.85
N LEU A 399 10.43 33.54 -24.69
CA LEU A 399 11.73 33.59 -25.39
C LEU A 399 11.80 34.76 -26.36
N SER A 400 10.71 35.05 -27.07
CA SER A 400 10.67 36.20 -27.99
C SER A 400 10.74 37.54 -27.27
N GLN A 401 10.24 37.63 -26.03
CA GLN A 401 10.37 38.81 -25.17
C GLN A 401 11.78 38.93 -24.61
N LEU A 402 12.36 37.83 -24.12
CA LEU A 402 13.72 37.79 -23.59
C LEU A 402 14.75 38.20 -24.64
N TRP A 403 14.58 37.73 -25.88
CA TRP A 403 15.48 38.08 -26.99
C TRP A 403 15.36 39.53 -27.41
N LYS A 404 14.14 40.08 -27.47
CA LYS A 404 13.95 41.51 -27.71
C LYS A 404 14.59 42.35 -26.62
N TRP A 405 14.52 41.89 -25.37
CA TRP A 405 15.16 42.57 -24.26
C TRP A 405 16.70 42.52 -24.38
N ALA A 406 17.28 41.39 -24.79
CA ALA A 406 18.71 41.25 -25.05
C ALA A 406 19.19 42.16 -26.20
N ASP A 407 18.45 42.21 -27.31
CA ASP A 407 18.76 43.11 -28.45
C ASP A 407 18.68 44.60 -28.05
N GLN A 408 17.81 44.95 -27.10
CA GLN A 408 17.60 46.32 -26.62
C GLN A 408 18.54 46.73 -25.49
N ASN A 409 19.20 45.78 -24.83
CA ASN A 409 20.13 46.01 -23.74
C ASN A 409 21.50 45.35 -24.02
N PRO A 410 22.24 45.80 -25.05
CA PRO A 410 23.60 45.35 -25.29
C PRO A 410 24.54 45.98 -24.24
N VAL A 411 24.45 45.56 -22.99
CA VAL A 411 25.42 45.95 -21.95
C VAL A 411 26.57 44.96 -22.01
N GLY A 412 27.72 45.48 -22.42
CA GLY A 412 28.91 44.72 -22.81
C GLY A 412 29.55 43.93 -21.69
N TYR A 413 29.90 42.69 -22.01
CA TYR A 413 31.00 41.98 -21.38
C TYR A 413 32.32 42.56 -21.90
N SER A 414 32.71 43.74 -21.41
CA SER A 414 34.13 44.09 -21.36
C SER A 414 34.77 43.28 -20.26
N VAL A 415 35.21 42.07 -20.60
CA VAL A 415 36.18 41.31 -19.80
C VAL A 415 37.47 42.13 -19.78
N GLN A 416 37.69 42.92 -18.73
CA GLN A 416 39.02 43.45 -18.44
C GLN A 416 39.91 42.28 -17.99
N ARG A 417 40.84 41.89 -18.87
CA ARG A 417 42.06 41.19 -18.47
C ARG A 417 42.95 42.19 -17.74
N LEU A 418 43.18 41.96 -16.46
CA LEU A 418 44.50 41.88 -15.82
C LEU A 418 44.36 41.21 -14.45
#